data_AF-A0A3A4Z1X8-F1
#
_entry.id   AF-A0A3A4Z1X8-F1
#
_cell.length_a   1.000
_cell.length_b   1.000
_cell.length_c   1.000
_cell.angle_alpha   90.00
_cell.angle_beta   90.00
_cell.angle_gamma   90.00
#
_symmetry.space_group_name_H-M   'P 1'
#
loop_
_entity.id
_entity.type
_entity.pdbx_description
1 polymer ?
#
loop_
_entity_poly.entity_id
_entity_poly.type
_entity_poly.pdbx_seq_one_letter_code
_entity_poly.pdbx_strand_id
1 'polypeptide(L)'
;MNKNIKTLAVLFLVAASASAGFLWTKNNLSGDGEVRGEKIEPSPTVKPAPNYPKTVGNFLITDKEVIFENEKPVIYFFGSASCPHCTWEKPIVQKVAEKFEGEIVYKENYDETPDEDVFAKYSDINPGYIPFLVLGGKYVRVGAGEQLGATEEGSKKLEEEALTAIICKLTESKPEGICTPLEEKISEIK
;
A
#
# COMPACT_ATOMS: atom_id res chain seq x y z
N MET A 1 -27.38 -61.68 18.28
CA MET A 1 -26.16 -62.26 18.89
C MET A 1 -25.14 -61.15 19.11
N ASN A 2 -24.83 -60.92 20.38
CA ASN A 2 -23.70 -60.22 21.01
C ASN A 2 -23.41 -58.72 20.72
N LYS A 3 -23.89 -57.91 21.67
CA LYS A 3 -23.31 -56.63 22.12
C LYS A 3 -21.95 -56.84 22.82
N ASN A 4 -21.20 -55.73 22.92
CA ASN A 4 -20.21 -55.37 23.95
C ASN A 4 -18.73 -55.37 23.51
N ILE A 5 -17.97 -54.51 24.22
CA ILE A 5 -16.52 -54.34 24.23
C ILE A 5 -16.02 -53.25 23.26
N LYS A 6 -16.23 -51.97 23.62
CA LYS A 6 -15.20 -50.89 23.50
C LYS A 6 -15.52 -49.74 24.47
N THR A 7 -15.80 -50.06 25.73
CA THR A 7 -15.92 -49.07 26.82
C THR A 7 -15.22 -49.65 28.04
N LEU A 8 -13.90 -49.44 28.17
CA LEU A 8 -13.13 -49.45 29.41
C LEU A 8 -11.63 -49.36 29.08
N ALA A 9 -11.03 -48.18 29.28
CA ALA A 9 -9.61 -48.00 29.63
C ALA A 9 -9.34 -46.49 29.81
N VAL A 10 -10.11 -45.87 30.71
CA VAL A 10 -9.76 -44.59 31.34
C VAL A 10 -9.19 -44.97 32.70
N LEU A 11 -8.09 -44.31 33.09
CA LEU A 11 -7.29 -44.46 34.32
C LEU A 11 -6.14 -45.46 34.24
N PHE A 12 -4.95 -44.96 33.95
CA PHE A 12 -3.73 -45.07 34.78
C PHE A 12 -2.55 -44.53 33.96
N LEU A 13 -2.02 -43.36 34.33
CA LEU A 13 -0.59 -42.98 34.28
C LEU A 13 -0.43 -41.48 34.60
N VAL A 14 -0.55 -41.15 35.89
CA VAL A 14 0.04 -39.95 36.47
C VAL A 14 1.08 -40.44 37.47
N ALA A 15 2.37 -40.33 37.11
CA ALA A 15 3.48 -40.11 38.05
C ALA A 15 4.82 -40.06 37.29
N ALA A 16 5.64 -39.07 37.66
CA ALA A 16 7.09 -38.98 37.50
C ALA A 16 7.68 -38.50 36.16
N SER A 17 7.88 -37.18 36.06
CA SER A 17 9.12 -36.61 35.50
C SER A 17 9.30 -35.13 35.91
N ALA A 18 9.50 -34.91 37.22
CA ALA A 18 10.19 -33.72 37.70
C ALA A 18 11.71 -33.97 37.63
N SER A 19 12.49 -32.91 37.43
CA SER A 19 13.95 -32.79 37.53
C SER A 19 14.83 -33.36 36.40
N ALA A 20 14.96 -32.61 35.30
CA ALA A 20 16.23 -32.47 34.55
C ALA A 20 16.14 -31.29 33.56
N GLY A 21 16.25 -30.05 34.05
CA GLY A 21 16.26 -28.88 33.16
C GLY A 21 16.82 -27.58 33.75
N PHE A 22 17.42 -27.64 34.95
CA PHE A 22 17.83 -26.43 35.70
C PHE A 22 19.35 -26.22 35.78
N LEU A 23 20.14 -26.84 34.91
CA LEU A 23 21.61 -26.75 34.95
C LEU A 23 22.26 -26.62 33.56
N TRP A 24 21.68 -25.84 32.66
CA TRP A 24 22.35 -25.45 31.42
C TRP A 24 22.05 -24.01 31.01
N THR A 25 22.25 -23.06 31.92
CA THR A 25 22.32 -21.61 31.60
C THR A 25 23.21 -20.84 32.58
N LYS A 26 24.40 -21.36 32.91
CA LYS A 26 25.45 -20.60 33.60
C LYS A 26 26.82 -21.15 33.21
N ASN A 27 27.30 -20.87 32.00
CA ASN A 27 28.75 -20.92 31.74
C ASN A 27 29.23 -20.15 30.50
N ASN A 28 28.61 -19.03 30.13
CA ASN A 28 29.18 -18.17 29.08
C ASN A 28 29.11 -16.68 29.44
N LEU A 29 29.53 -16.36 30.66
CA LEU A 29 29.78 -15.00 31.15
C LEU A 29 31.24 -14.93 31.58
N SER A 30 32.13 -14.85 30.60
CA SER A 30 33.52 -14.37 30.72
C SER A 30 34.02 -14.15 29.30
N GLY A 31 33.65 -13.01 28.74
CA GLY A 31 34.22 -12.46 27.52
C GLY A 31 34.37 -10.98 27.76
N ASP A 32 35.59 -10.54 28.05
CA ASP A 32 35.96 -9.15 28.22
C ASP A 32 35.63 -8.35 26.96
N GLY A 33 34.55 -7.58 27.02
CA GLY A 33 34.17 -6.62 25.99
C GLY A 33 34.90 -5.32 26.22
N GLU A 34 35.99 -5.11 25.49
CA GLU A 34 36.60 -3.79 25.31
C GLU A 34 35.61 -2.91 24.53
N VAL A 35 34.87 -2.06 25.25
CA VAL A 35 33.93 -1.09 24.68
C VAL A 35 34.74 0.04 24.05
N ARG A 36 35.05 -0.11 22.76
CA ARG A 36 35.50 0.99 21.91
C ARG A 36 34.31 1.93 21.74
N GLY A 37 34.35 3.07 22.44
CA GLY A 37 33.32 4.11 22.38
C GLY A 37 33.22 4.69 20.97
N GLU A 38 32.28 4.15 20.19
CA GLU A 38 31.81 4.80 18.98
C GLU A 38 30.91 5.96 19.42
N LYS A 39 31.33 7.16 19.02
CA LYS A 39 30.60 8.41 19.26
C LYS A 39 29.27 8.32 18.51
N ILE A 40 28.19 8.02 19.22
CA ILE A 40 26.83 8.08 18.68
C ILE A 40 26.57 9.54 18.31
N GLU A 41 26.70 9.86 17.02
CA GLU A 41 26.18 11.11 16.48
C GLU A 41 24.66 11.12 16.68
N PRO A 42 24.09 12.25 17.10
CA PRO A 42 22.65 12.35 17.27
C PRO A 42 21.96 12.08 15.93
N SER A 43 21.09 11.06 15.92
CA SER A 43 20.18 10.76 14.83
C SER A 43 19.49 12.04 14.34
N PRO A 44 19.43 12.30 13.03
CA PRO A 44 18.75 13.48 12.51
C PRO A 44 17.31 13.47 13.00
N THR A 45 16.89 14.59 13.60
CA THR A 45 15.54 14.85 14.08
C THR A 45 14.50 14.41 13.05
N VAL A 46 13.80 13.32 13.33
CA VAL A 46 12.66 12.83 12.55
C VAL A 46 11.60 13.93 12.58
N LYS A 47 11.43 14.65 11.47
CA LYS A 47 10.29 15.56 11.30
C LYS A 47 9.00 14.73 11.50
N PRO A 48 8.00 15.23 12.23
CA PRO A 48 6.72 14.56 12.30
C PRO A 48 6.20 14.37 10.86
N ALA A 49 5.83 13.15 10.50
CA ALA A 49 5.25 12.86 9.19
C ALA A 49 3.99 13.74 9.00
N PRO A 50 3.81 14.40 7.85
CA PRO A 50 2.61 15.20 7.62
C PRO A 50 1.36 14.29 7.70
N ASN A 51 0.33 14.75 8.41
CA ASN A 51 -0.94 14.03 8.51
C ASN A 51 -1.87 14.44 7.37
N TYR A 52 -1.70 13.84 6.19
CA TYR A 52 -2.56 14.09 5.04
C TYR A 52 -3.93 13.42 5.21
N PRO A 53 -5.05 14.11 4.96
CA PRO A 53 -6.38 13.50 5.02
C PRO A 53 -6.55 12.48 3.89
N LYS A 54 -7.37 11.45 4.13
CA LYS A 54 -7.72 10.45 3.13
C LYS A 54 -9.02 10.80 2.41
N THR A 55 -9.14 10.35 1.17
CA THR A 55 -10.34 10.38 0.34
C THR A 55 -10.68 8.98 -0.21
N VAL A 56 -11.61 8.91 -1.16
CA VAL A 56 -12.02 7.69 -1.86
C VAL A 56 -10.84 6.82 -2.26
N GLY A 57 -10.97 5.49 -2.12
CA GLY A 57 -9.91 4.54 -2.44
C GLY A 57 -8.68 4.61 -1.52
N ASN A 58 -8.79 5.23 -0.34
CA ASN A 58 -7.67 5.46 0.59
C ASN A 58 -6.54 6.34 0.04
N PHE A 59 -6.80 7.15 -0.99
CA PHE A 59 -5.84 8.15 -1.47
C PHE A 59 -5.65 9.24 -0.42
N LEU A 60 -4.41 9.71 -0.27
CA LEU A 60 -4.07 10.88 0.51
C LEU A 60 -4.27 12.14 -0.33
N ILE A 61 -4.83 13.19 0.26
CA ILE A 61 -4.91 14.52 -0.34
C ILE A 61 -3.73 15.33 0.14
N THR A 62 -2.82 15.65 -0.77
CA THR A 62 -1.62 16.44 -0.47
C THR A 62 -1.91 17.94 -0.54
N ASP A 63 -1.00 18.74 -0.01
CA ASP A 63 -0.96 20.19 -0.13
C ASP A 63 -0.28 20.68 -1.44
N LYS A 64 0.12 19.74 -2.30
CA LYS A 64 0.84 20.03 -3.54
C LYS A 64 -0.16 20.43 -4.64
N GLU A 65 0.30 21.34 -5.50
CA GLU A 65 -0.48 21.82 -6.65
C GLU A 65 -0.73 20.72 -7.68
N VAL A 66 -1.75 20.94 -8.51
CA VAL A 66 -2.04 20.01 -9.60
C VAL A 66 -0.95 20.10 -10.66
N ILE A 67 -0.37 18.95 -11.04
CA ILE A 67 0.66 18.86 -12.08
C ILE A 67 -0.04 18.73 -13.43
N PHE A 68 0.32 19.62 -14.37
CA PHE A 68 -0.18 19.64 -15.73
C PHE A 68 0.94 19.46 -16.76
N GLU A 69 0.65 18.73 -17.84
CA GLU A 69 1.44 18.70 -19.07
C GLU A 69 0.50 18.98 -20.24
N ASN A 70 0.84 19.96 -21.07
CA ASN A 70 -0.01 20.40 -22.19
C ASN A 70 -1.46 20.67 -21.77
N GLU A 71 -1.64 21.40 -20.66
CA GLU A 71 -2.94 21.77 -20.06
C GLU A 71 -3.79 20.59 -19.54
N LYS A 72 -3.20 19.39 -19.44
CA LYS A 72 -3.88 18.19 -18.95
C LYS A 72 -3.26 17.69 -17.65
N PRO A 73 -4.06 17.28 -16.64
CA PRO A 73 -3.51 16.73 -15.42
C PRO A 73 -2.72 15.44 -15.71
N VAL A 74 -1.59 15.29 -15.02
CA VAL A 74 -0.68 14.14 -15.22
C VAL A 74 -0.96 13.05 -14.20
N ILE A 75 -1.05 11.81 -14.66
CA ILE A 75 -1.29 10.62 -13.86
C ILE A 75 -0.06 9.73 -13.92
N TYR A 76 0.64 9.56 -12.79
CA TYR A 76 1.80 8.69 -12.71
C TYR A 76 1.47 7.37 -12.03
N PHE A 77 1.95 6.28 -12.61
CA PHE A 77 1.95 4.95 -12.02
C PHE A 77 3.38 4.41 -11.95
N PHE A 78 3.89 4.24 -10.73
CA PHE A 78 5.21 3.66 -10.48
C PHE A 78 5.06 2.21 -10.03
N GLY A 79 5.76 1.29 -10.70
CA GLY A 79 5.64 -0.13 -10.44
C GLY A 79 6.79 -0.96 -11.02
N SER A 80 6.71 -2.28 -10.84
CA SER A 80 7.66 -3.24 -11.39
C SER A 80 6.99 -4.59 -11.67
N ALA A 81 7.43 -5.29 -12.72
CA ALA A 81 6.99 -6.66 -13.03
C ALA A 81 7.32 -7.65 -11.90
N SER A 82 8.34 -7.36 -11.09
CA SER A 82 8.76 -8.19 -9.96
C SER A 82 7.87 -8.05 -8.71
N CYS A 83 6.96 -7.07 -8.72
CA CYS A 83 6.08 -6.74 -7.60
C CYS A 83 4.64 -7.28 -7.87
N PRO A 84 4.15 -8.25 -7.09
CA PRO A 84 2.81 -8.84 -7.31
C PRO A 84 1.68 -7.81 -7.22
N HIS A 85 1.73 -6.92 -6.24
CA HIS A 85 0.75 -5.84 -6.08
C HIS A 85 0.75 -4.88 -7.27
N CYS A 86 1.91 -4.65 -7.88
CA CYS A 86 2.05 -3.81 -9.06
C CYS A 86 1.43 -4.50 -10.29
N THR A 87 1.64 -5.81 -10.41
CA THR A 87 1.02 -6.63 -11.47
C THR A 87 -0.50 -6.66 -11.35
N TRP A 88 -1.05 -6.66 -10.14
CA TRP A 88 -2.49 -6.57 -9.91
C TRP A 88 -3.06 -5.19 -10.28
N GLU A 89 -2.37 -4.12 -9.88
CA GLU A 89 -2.83 -2.73 -10.05
C GLU A 89 -2.73 -2.25 -11.50
N LYS A 90 -1.64 -2.61 -12.20
CA LYS A 90 -1.34 -2.16 -13.56
C LYS A 90 -2.52 -2.25 -14.54
N PRO A 91 -3.18 -3.41 -14.74
CA PRO A 91 -4.27 -3.52 -15.71
C PRO A 91 -5.48 -2.64 -15.34
N ILE A 92 -5.69 -2.36 -14.06
CA ILE A 92 -6.79 -1.51 -13.58
C ILE A 92 -6.49 -0.05 -13.92
N VAL A 93 -5.28 0.41 -13.60
CA VAL A 93 -4.85 1.79 -13.86
C VAL A 93 -4.81 2.07 -15.36
N GLN A 94 -4.26 1.16 -16.17
CA GLN A 94 -4.24 1.28 -17.62
C GLN A 94 -5.66 1.39 -18.19
N LYS A 95 -6.56 0.46 -17.80
CA LYS A 95 -7.95 0.47 -18.23
C LYS A 95 -8.68 1.77 -17.85
N VAL A 96 -8.39 2.34 -16.68
CA VAL A 96 -9.00 3.63 -16.28
C VAL A 96 -8.40 4.76 -17.09
N ALA A 97 -7.06 4.85 -17.21
CA ALA A 97 -6.38 5.90 -17.95
C ALA A 97 -6.84 6.00 -19.42
N GLU A 98 -7.04 4.84 -20.07
CA GLU A 98 -7.56 4.76 -21.45
C GLU A 98 -8.94 5.42 -21.61
N LYS A 99 -9.82 5.37 -20.60
CA LYS A 99 -11.14 6.04 -20.64
C LYS A 99 -11.04 7.57 -20.71
N PHE A 100 -9.87 8.12 -20.37
CA PHE A 100 -9.58 9.55 -20.36
C PHE A 100 -8.57 9.94 -21.44
N GLU A 101 -8.43 9.13 -22.50
CA GLU A 101 -7.60 9.48 -23.65
C GLU A 101 -7.95 10.89 -24.15
N GLY A 102 -6.94 11.75 -24.24
CA GLY A 102 -7.12 13.15 -24.63
C GLY A 102 -7.44 14.11 -23.49
N GLU A 103 -7.83 13.64 -22.30
CA GLU A 103 -8.13 14.49 -21.12
C GLU A 103 -7.01 14.47 -20.07
N ILE A 104 -6.15 13.44 -20.07
CA ILE A 104 -5.00 13.30 -19.16
C ILE A 104 -3.69 13.06 -19.92
N VAL A 105 -2.57 13.22 -19.22
CA VAL A 105 -1.30 12.61 -19.60
C VAL A 105 -1.02 11.45 -18.66
N TYR A 106 -1.03 10.22 -19.17
CA TYR A 106 -0.71 9.02 -18.38
C TYR A 106 0.77 8.67 -18.54
N LYS A 107 1.49 8.57 -17.42
CA LYS A 107 2.91 8.23 -17.35
C LYS A 107 3.11 6.96 -16.55
N GLU A 108 3.40 5.89 -17.27
CA GLU A 108 3.72 4.60 -16.70
C GLU A 108 5.23 4.44 -16.49
N ASN A 109 5.64 4.38 -15.22
CA ASN A 109 7.01 4.18 -14.77
C ASN A 109 7.11 2.73 -14.25
N TYR A 110 7.18 1.76 -15.16
CA TYR A 110 7.13 0.33 -14.84
C TYR A 110 8.44 -0.34 -15.22
N ASP A 111 9.19 -0.83 -14.22
CA ASP A 111 10.58 -1.31 -14.31
C ASP A 111 11.62 -0.24 -14.72
N GLU A 112 11.18 0.83 -15.39
CA GLU A 112 11.93 2.05 -15.66
C GLU A 112 11.32 3.23 -14.88
N THR A 113 12.15 4.21 -14.52
CA THR A 113 11.73 5.39 -13.72
C THR A 113 12.16 6.72 -14.36
N PRO A 114 11.70 7.02 -15.59
CA PRO A 114 11.99 8.32 -16.23
C PRO A 114 11.54 9.54 -15.41
N ASP A 115 10.55 9.38 -14.51
CA ASP A 115 10.05 10.43 -13.63
C ASP A 115 10.47 10.22 -12.15
N GLU A 116 11.73 9.80 -11.92
CA GLU A 116 12.29 9.60 -10.56
C GLU A 116 12.23 10.88 -9.70
N ASP A 117 12.37 12.05 -10.30
CA ASP A 117 12.28 13.34 -9.61
C ASP A 117 10.87 13.58 -9.02
N VAL A 118 9.83 13.20 -9.78
CA VAL A 118 8.45 13.20 -9.30
C VAL A 118 8.29 12.23 -8.14
N PHE A 119 8.83 11.01 -8.26
CA PHE A 119 8.77 10.03 -7.18
C PHE A 119 9.42 10.56 -5.88
N ALA A 120 10.63 11.13 -5.99
CA ALA A 120 11.38 11.68 -4.86
C ALA A 120 10.69 12.87 -4.16
N LYS A 121 9.89 13.66 -4.91
CA LYS A 121 9.10 14.78 -4.37
C LYS A 121 8.09 14.36 -3.30
N TYR A 122 7.71 13.08 -3.27
CA TYR A 122 6.78 12.51 -2.29
C TYR A 122 7.47 11.66 -1.22
N SER A 123 8.78 11.83 -1.01
CA SER A 123 9.55 11.07 0.00
C SER A 123 9.08 11.28 1.45
N ASP A 124 8.34 12.35 1.73
CA ASP A 124 7.64 12.58 3.00
C ASP A 124 6.44 11.64 3.22
N ILE A 125 5.91 11.05 2.15
CA ILE A 125 4.75 10.15 2.13
C ILE A 125 5.17 8.72 1.82
N ASN A 126 6.02 8.55 0.81
CA ASN A 126 6.44 7.26 0.28
C ASN A 126 7.96 7.12 0.36
N PRO A 127 8.51 6.33 1.30
CA PRO A 127 9.94 6.15 1.45
C PRO A 127 10.56 5.18 0.41
N GLY A 128 9.85 4.84 -0.66
CA GLY A 128 10.37 3.96 -1.73
C GLY A 128 9.53 2.72 -2.06
N TYR A 129 8.26 2.67 -1.64
CA TYR A 129 7.39 1.53 -1.91
C TYR A 129 6.67 1.66 -3.26
N ILE A 130 6.38 0.50 -3.85
CA ILE A 130 5.56 0.34 -5.06
C ILE A 130 4.47 -0.74 -4.84
N PRO A 131 3.32 -0.67 -5.54
CA PRO A 131 2.96 0.38 -6.50
C PRO A 131 2.74 1.73 -5.81
N PHE A 132 3.01 2.80 -6.53
CA PHE A 132 2.76 4.16 -6.08
C PHE A 132 2.05 4.94 -7.17
N LEU A 133 0.93 5.57 -6.80
CA LEU A 133 0.10 6.35 -7.70
C LEU A 133 0.16 7.82 -7.30
N VAL A 134 0.36 8.68 -8.29
CA VAL A 134 0.31 10.14 -8.14
C VAL A 134 -0.66 10.69 -9.19
N LEU A 135 -1.85 11.07 -8.76
CA LEU A 135 -2.93 11.56 -9.62
C LEU A 135 -2.96 13.09 -9.56
N GLY A 136 -2.53 13.71 -10.65
CA GLY A 136 -2.42 15.16 -10.79
C GLY A 136 -1.49 15.77 -9.76
N GLY A 137 -0.59 15.02 -9.13
CA GLY A 137 0.24 15.51 -8.02
C GLY A 137 -0.47 15.76 -6.69
N LYS A 138 -1.80 15.96 -6.71
CA LYS A 138 -2.60 16.29 -5.53
C LYS A 138 -3.04 15.06 -4.74
N TYR A 139 -3.39 13.97 -5.42
CA TYR A 139 -3.87 12.74 -4.76
C TYR A 139 -2.83 11.64 -4.92
N VAL A 140 -2.43 11.01 -3.83
CA VAL A 140 -1.41 9.95 -3.87
C VAL A 140 -1.81 8.72 -3.09
N ARG A 141 -1.35 7.54 -3.51
CA ARG A 141 -1.58 6.29 -2.78
C ARG A 141 -0.35 5.39 -2.86
N VAL A 142 0.10 4.93 -1.69
CA VAL A 142 1.12 3.89 -1.55
C VAL A 142 0.43 2.54 -1.45
N GLY A 143 0.84 1.58 -2.26
CA GLY A 143 0.26 0.24 -2.34
C GLY A 143 -0.89 0.13 -3.35
N ALA A 144 -1.46 -1.08 -3.45
CA ALA A 144 -2.54 -1.43 -4.39
C ALA A 144 -3.93 -1.42 -3.72
N GLY A 145 -4.97 -1.35 -4.54
CA GLY A 145 -6.39 -1.33 -4.15
C GLY A 145 -6.97 -2.68 -3.70
N GLU A 146 -6.12 -3.70 -3.55
CA GLU A 146 -6.51 -5.11 -3.38
C GLU A 146 -7.43 -5.37 -2.19
N GLN A 147 -7.41 -4.51 -1.17
CA GLN A 147 -8.16 -4.66 0.09
C GLN A 147 -9.32 -3.67 0.24
N LEU A 148 -9.73 -3.00 -0.84
CA LEU A 148 -10.87 -2.08 -0.80
C LEU A 148 -12.21 -2.81 -0.62
N GLY A 149 -12.35 -3.99 -1.22
CA GLY A 149 -13.57 -4.79 -1.20
C GLY A 149 -13.45 -6.07 -0.36
N ALA A 150 -14.60 -6.73 -0.15
CA ALA A 150 -14.66 -8.02 0.53
C ALA A 150 -14.21 -9.21 -0.35
N THR A 151 -14.14 -9.01 -1.67
CA THR A 151 -13.68 -9.99 -2.66
C THR A 151 -12.73 -9.32 -3.65
N GLU A 152 -11.97 -10.11 -4.40
CA GLU A 152 -11.05 -9.59 -5.42
C GLU A 152 -11.79 -8.75 -6.48
N GLU A 153 -12.93 -9.23 -6.97
CA GLU A 153 -13.75 -8.50 -7.94
C GLU A 153 -14.34 -7.23 -7.33
N GLY A 154 -14.72 -7.28 -6.06
CA GLY A 154 -15.18 -6.10 -5.31
C GLY A 154 -14.08 -5.05 -5.19
N SER A 155 -12.86 -5.47 -4.86
CA SER A 155 -11.69 -4.59 -4.80
C SER A 155 -11.35 -3.98 -6.15
N LYS A 156 -11.34 -4.77 -7.23
CA LYS A 156 -11.12 -4.26 -8.60
C LYS A 156 -12.14 -3.21 -8.98
N LYS A 157 -13.43 -3.46 -8.69
CA LYS A 157 -14.51 -2.51 -8.97
C LYS A 157 -14.32 -1.21 -8.19
N LEU A 158 -14.06 -1.29 -6.89
CA LEU A 158 -13.88 -0.12 -6.04
C LEU A 158 -12.61 0.67 -6.39
N GLU A 159 -11.55 0.00 -6.81
CA GLU A 159 -10.33 0.63 -7.32
C GLU A 159 -10.61 1.38 -8.63
N GLU A 160 -11.27 0.73 -9.60
CA GLU A 160 -11.70 1.39 -10.84
C GLU A 160 -12.54 2.64 -10.55
N GLU A 161 -13.52 2.55 -9.66
CA GLU A 161 -14.38 3.68 -9.27
C GLU A 161 -13.60 4.80 -8.57
N ALA A 162 -12.66 4.48 -7.68
CA ALA A 162 -11.86 5.47 -6.97
C ALA A 162 -10.93 6.24 -7.93
N LEU A 163 -10.20 5.51 -8.78
CA LEU A 163 -9.33 6.11 -9.79
C LEU A 163 -10.14 6.98 -10.76
N THR A 164 -11.26 6.46 -11.26
CA THR A 164 -12.11 7.19 -12.20
C THR A 164 -12.67 8.46 -11.56
N ALA A 165 -13.17 8.39 -10.31
CA ALA A 165 -13.71 9.56 -9.63
C ALA A 165 -12.65 10.65 -9.38
N ILE A 166 -11.44 10.27 -8.99
CA ILE A 166 -10.35 11.24 -8.79
C ILE A 166 -9.93 11.86 -10.13
N ILE A 167 -9.80 11.07 -11.19
CA ILE A 167 -9.44 11.61 -12.50
C ILE A 167 -10.54 12.54 -13.02
N CYS A 168 -11.83 12.17 -12.88
CA CYS A 168 -12.95 13.07 -13.17
C CYS A 168 -12.88 14.38 -12.40
N LYS A 169 -12.48 14.35 -11.13
CA LYS A 169 -12.28 15.58 -10.34
C LYS A 169 -11.16 16.45 -10.93
N LEU A 170 -10.07 15.83 -11.39
CA LEU A 170 -8.90 16.53 -11.96
C LEU A 170 -9.18 17.11 -13.35
N THR A 171 -10.06 16.48 -14.12
CA THR A 171 -10.42 16.88 -15.50
C THR A 171 -11.69 17.73 -15.56
N GLU A 172 -12.15 18.26 -14.41
CA GLU A 172 -13.38 19.06 -14.31
C GLU A 172 -14.60 18.33 -14.92
N SER A 173 -14.75 17.06 -14.57
CA SER A 173 -15.82 16.14 -14.99
C SER A 173 -15.79 15.73 -16.47
N LYS A 174 -14.62 15.76 -17.11
CA LYS A 174 -14.45 15.26 -18.49
C LYS A 174 -13.74 13.91 -18.57
N PRO A 175 -14.14 13.01 -19.48
CA PRO A 175 -15.30 13.12 -20.37
C PRO A 175 -16.62 12.84 -19.64
N GLU A 176 -17.68 13.58 -19.96
CA GLU A 176 -18.96 13.54 -19.24
C GLU A 176 -19.55 12.11 -19.15
N GLY A 177 -19.50 11.35 -20.25
CA GLY A 177 -20.01 9.98 -20.29
C GLY A 177 -19.33 9.00 -19.32
N ILE A 178 -18.12 9.32 -18.86
CA ILE A 178 -17.38 8.56 -17.84
C ILE A 178 -17.63 9.14 -16.44
N CYS A 179 -17.79 10.46 -16.32
CA CYS A 179 -17.83 11.15 -15.04
C CYS A 179 -19.23 11.31 -14.43
N THR A 180 -20.27 11.50 -15.25
CA THR A 180 -21.66 11.64 -14.77
C THR A 180 -22.12 10.49 -13.88
N PRO A 181 -21.81 9.21 -14.17
CA PRO A 181 -22.18 8.11 -13.28
C PRO A 181 -21.55 8.14 -11.88
N LEU A 182 -20.53 8.99 -11.67
CA LEU A 182 -19.76 9.07 -10.43
C LEU A 182 -19.93 10.40 -9.69
N GLU A 183 -20.88 11.26 -10.09
CA GLU A 183 -21.08 12.60 -9.50
C GLU A 183 -21.17 12.60 -7.97
N GLU A 184 -21.92 11.65 -7.40
CA GLU A 184 -22.04 11.50 -5.94
C GLU A 184 -20.66 11.25 -5.30
N LYS A 185 -19.88 10.32 -5.85
CA LYS A 185 -18.55 9.96 -5.36
C LYS A 185 -17.53 11.08 -5.58
N ILE A 186 -17.65 11.84 -6.67
CA ILE A 186 -16.82 13.03 -6.94
C ILE A 186 -17.08 14.12 -5.88
N SER A 187 -18.32 14.25 -5.42
CA SER A 187 -18.70 15.23 -4.38
C SER A 187 -18.09 14.93 -3.00
N GLU A 188 -17.70 13.69 -2.73
CA GLU A 188 -17.02 13.26 -1.51
C GLU A 188 -15.53 13.66 -1.49
N ILE A 189 -14.96 14.01 -2.66
CA ILE A 189 -13.55 14.36 -2.81
C ILE A 189 -13.33 15.83 -2.43
N LYS A 190 -12.54 16.04 -1.37
CA LYS A 190 -12.14 17.36 -0.86
C LYS A 190 -10.99 17.98 -1.65
#